data_AF-V5WCX2-F1
#
_entry.id   AF-V5WCX2-F1
#
_cell.length_a   1.000
_cell.length_b   1.000
_cell.length_c   1.000
_cell.angle_alpha   90.00
_cell.angle_beta   90.00
_cell.angle_gamma   90.00
#
_symmetry.space_group_name_H-M   'P 1'
#
loop_
_entity.id
_entity.type
_entity.pdbx_description
1 polymer ?
#
loop_
_entity_poly.entity_id
_entity_poly.type
_entity_poly.pdbx_seq_one_letter_code
_entity_poly.pdbx_strand_id
1 'polypeptide(L)'
;MSANLNSVLLDGNLTRDPELRETSKGTSVCHFGLASNRYYEVNDEKVEEVSFFDVESWSKLAEACDKHLSKGRGIRVIGRLKQDRWQDKEGQNRSRVKVVADHIVFKPKISRNEASQADSEKEIENGKEYDLLEAEEREAAML
;
A
#
# COMPACT_ATOMS: atom_id res chain seq x y z
N MET A 1 -32.39 13.52 -12.09
CA MET A 1 -31.09 13.96 -11.53
C MET A 1 -30.02 13.05 -12.11
N SER A 2 -29.02 13.58 -12.81
CA SER A 2 -27.90 12.76 -13.27
C SER A 2 -26.93 12.56 -12.11
N ALA A 3 -26.72 11.30 -11.69
CA ALA A 3 -25.73 10.98 -10.68
C ALA A 3 -24.35 10.94 -11.35
N ASN A 4 -23.55 12.01 -11.17
CA ASN A 4 -22.15 11.99 -11.58
C ASN A 4 -21.38 11.01 -10.69
N LEU A 5 -20.77 9.99 -11.29
CA LEU A 5 -19.95 9.00 -10.59
C LEU A 5 -18.47 9.36 -10.71
N ASN A 6 -17.83 9.63 -9.57
CA ASN A 6 -16.39 9.70 -9.45
C ASN A 6 -16.02 8.88 -8.21
N SER A 7 -15.47 7.70 -8.44
CA SER A 7 -15.05 6.78 -7.39
C SER A 7 -13.73 6.14 -7.79
N VAL A 8 -12.83 5.96 -6.83
CA VAL A 8 -11.58 5.24 -6.98
C VAL A 8 -11.42 4.27 -5.82
N LEU A 9 -10.94 3.07 -6.13
CA LEU A 9 -10.56 2.05 -5.17
C LEU A 9 -9.07 1.75 -5.37
N LEU A 10 -8.26 2.00 -4.35
CA LEU A 10 -6.81 1.77 -4.40
C LEU A 10 -6.40 0.83 -3.27
N ASP A 11 -5.41 0.00 -3.53
CA ASP A 11 -4.80 -0.90 -2.57
C ASP A 11 -3.28 -0.73 -2.67
N GLY A 12 -2.61 -0.52 -1.54
CA GLY A 12 -1.21 -0.14 -1.58
C GLY A 12 -0.58 0.08 -0.22
N ASN A 13 0.62 0.65 -0.22
CA ASN A 13 1.41 0.89 0.98
C ASN A 13 1.82 2.37 1.08
N LEU A 14 1.86 2.90 2.31
CA LEU A 14 2.29 4.26 2.54
C LEU A 14 3.77 4.44 2.16
N THR A 15 4.09 5.47 1.37
CA THR A 15 5.47 5.76 0.96
C THR A 15 6.22 6.65 1.94
N ARG A 16 5.48 7.37 2.77
CA ARG A 16 5.96 8.27 3.83
C ARG A 16 4.98 8.25 5.00
N ASP A 17 5.41 8.72 6.16
CA ASP A 17 4.53 8.88 7.32
C ASP A 17 3.39 9.86 7.01
N PRO A 18 2.20 9.66 7.60
CA PRO A 18 1.10 10.59 7.46
C PRO A 18 1.45 11.97 8.03
N GLU A 19 1.06 13.03 7.33
CA GLU A 19 1.20 14.41 7.81
C GLU A 19 -0.17 14.96 8.17
N LEU A 20 -0.47 15.06 9.47
CA LEU A 20 -1.67 15.75 9.96
C LEU A 20 -1.45 17.26 9.98
N ARG A 21 -2.42 17.99 9.45
CA ARG A 21 -2.48 19.45 9.45
C ARG A 21 -3.87 19.91 9.83
N GLU A 22 -3.96 21.14 10.32
CA GLU A 22 -5.23 21.83 10.51
C GLU A 22 -5.39 22.92 9.47
N THR A 23 -6.58 23.00 8.89
CA THR A 23 -6.95 24.12 8.01
C THR A 23 -7.19 25.39 8.82
N SER A 24 -7.22 26.55 8.17
CA SER A 24 -7.57 27.83 8.82
C SER A 24 -8.97 27.85 9.46
N LYS A 25 -9.82 26.89 9.10
CA LYS A 25 -11.16 26.70 9.68
C LYS A 25 -11.19 25.69 10.84
N GLY A 26 -10.03 25.22 11.29
CA GLY A 26 -9.89 24.23 12.37
C GLY A 26 -10.28 22.79 11.97
N THR A 27 -10.44 22.50 10.68
CA THR A 27 -10.70 21.13 10.22
C THR A 27 -9.39 20.40 9.99
N SER A 28 -9.23 19.22 10.60
CA SER A 28 -8.07 18.35 10.41
C SER A 28 -8.06 17.72 9.02
N VAL A 29 -6.88 17.68 8.41
CA VAL A 29 -6.60 17.05 7.12
C VAL A 29 -5.30 16.26 7.24
N CYS A 30 -5.29 15.01 6.78
CA CYS A 30 -4.11 14.15 6.82
C CYS A 30 -3.69 13.81 5.39
N HIS A 31 -2.43 14.09 5.06
CA HIS A 31 -1.82 13.84 3.76
C HIS A 31 -0.84 12.68 3.83
N PHE A 32 -0.91 11.77 2.88
CA PHE A 32 0.07 10.68 2.75
C PHE A 32 0.22 10.25 1.29
N GLY A 33 1.34 9.62 0.97
CA GLY A 33 1.59 9.02 -0.33
C GLY A 33 1.29 7.53 -0.31
N LEU A 34 0.71 7.01 -1.38
CA LEU A 34 0.37 5.60 -1.56
C LEU A 34 1.10 5.06 -2.79
N ALA A 35 1.83 3.96 -2.63
CA ALA A 35 2.33 3.16 -3.75
C ALA A 35 1.36 2.01 -4.02
N SER A 36 0.92 1.88 -5.27
CA SER A 36 0.09 0.78 -5.76
C SER A 36 0.89 0.01 -6.80
N ASN A 37 1.12 -1.28 -6.53
CA ASN A 37 1.92 -2.13 -7.40
C ASN A 37 1.01 -2.92 -8.33
N ARG A 38 1.47 -3.15 -9.55
CA ARG A 38 0.84 -4.01 -10.55
C ARG A 38 1.89 -4.96 -11.10
N TYR A 39 1.61 -6.25 -11.02
CA TYR A 39 2.44 -7.32 -11.57
C TYR A 39 1.77 -7.91 -12.81
N TYR A 40 2.52 -8.05 -13.89
CA TYR A 40 2.05 -8.64 -15.15
C TYR A 40 3.24 -9.19 -15.95
N GLU A 41 2.98 -9.92 -17.02
CA GLU A 41 4.02 -10.53 -17.86
C GLU A 41 4.03 -9.92 -19.27
N VAL A 42 5.22 -9.71 -19.83
CA VAL A 42 5.46 -9.25 -21.20
C VAL A 42 6.61 -10.06 -21.79
N ASN A 43 6.39 -10.77 -22.91
CA ASN A 43 7.40 -11.60 -23.56
C ASN A 43 8.08 -12.60 -22.59
N ASP A 44 7.28 -13.28 -21.77
CA ASP A 44 7.73 -14.23 -20.74
C ASP A 44 8.59 -13.61 -19.61
N GLU A 45 8.69 -12.27 -19.55
CA GLU A 45 9.34 -11.56 -18.45
C GLU A 45 8.29 -10.99 -17.47
N LYS A 46 8.52 -11.21 -16.17
CA LYS A 46 7.71 -10.61 -15.10
C LYS A 46 8.06 -9.13 -14.95
N VAL A 47 7.05 -8.28 -15.09
CA VAL A 47 7.16 -6.83 -14.95
C VAL A 47 6.45 -6.37 -13.70
N GLU A 48 7.12 -5.49 -12.94
CA GLU A 48 6.54 -4.76 -11.82
C GLU A 48 6.41 -3.28 -12.19
N GLU A 49 5.18 -2.78 -12.15
CA GLU A 49 4.87 -1.35 -12.32
C GLU A 49 4.36 -0.78 -11.00
N VAL A 50 4.89 0.39 -10.60
CA VAL A 50 4.47 1.08 -9.37
C VAL A 50 3.88 2.44 -9.72
N SER A 51 2.62 2.64 -9.33
CA SER A 51 1.94 3.93 -9.40
C SER A 51 1.94 4.62 -8.04
N PHE A 52 2.21 5.92 -8.03
CA PHE A 52 2.25 6.74 -6.82
C PHE A 52 1.08 7.72 -6.79
N PHE A 53 0.34 7.73 -5.69
CA PHE A 53 -0.82 8.59 -5.50
C PHE A 53 -0.67 9.42 -4.23
N ASP A 54 -1.04 10.70 -4.31
CA ASP A 54 -1.28 11.50 -3.11
C ASP A 54 -2.72 11.30 -2.64
N VAL A 55 -2.86 11.03 -1.34
CA VAL A 55 -4.15 10.80 -0.70
C VAL A 55 -4.34 11.83 0.42
N GLU A 56 -5.58 12.32 0.53
CA GLU A 56 -6.01 13.21 1.59
C GLU A 56 -7.23 12.62 2.29
N SER A 57 -7.19 12.61 3.62
CA SER A 57 -8.36 12.29 4.45
C SER A 57 -8.71 13.48 5.34
N TRP A 58 -9.97 13.56 5.76
CA TRP A 58 -10.52 14.73 6.44
C TRP A 58 -11.15 14.38 7.78
N SER A 59 -11.20 15.35 8.69
CA SER A 59 -11.90 15.27 9.97
C SER A 59 -11.48 14.02 10.77
N LYS A 60 -12.43 13.22 11.27
CA LYS A 60 -12.13 12.01 12.06
C LYS A 60 -11.28 10.98 11.31
N LEU A 61 -11.43 10.88 9.98
CA LEU A 61 -10.61 9.97 9.18
C LEU A 61 -9.16 10.44 9.15
N ALA A 62 -8.93 11.76 9.11
CA ALA A 62 -7.59 12.34 9.19
C ALA A 62 -6.89 12.00 10.50
N GLU A 63 -7.58 12.18 11.63
CA GLU A 63 -7.05 11.83 12.96
C GLU A 63 -6.78 10.33 13.09
N ALA A 64 -7.64 9.48 12.53
CA ALA A 64 -7.44 8.04 12.53
C ALA A 64 -6.23 7.63 11.69
N CYS A 65 -6.03 8.28 10.54
CA CYS A 65 -4.86 8.05 9.68
C CYS A 65 -3.57 8.41 10.41
N ASP A 66 -3.50 9.58 11.03
CA ASP A 66 -2.34 10.02 11.80
C ASP A 66 -2.00 9.06 12.96
N LYS A 67 -3.01 8.56 13.68
CA LYS A 67 -2.82 7.66 14.82
C LYS A 67 -2.40 6.23 14.45
N HIS A 68 -2.85 5.72 13.30
CA HIS A 68 -2.73 4.30 12.97
C HIS A 68 -1.82 3.99 11.79
N LEU A 69 -1.56 4.98 10.93
CA LEU A 69 -0.71 4.83 9.77
C LEU A 69 0.73 5.24 10.07
N SER A 70 1.63 4.65 9.31
CA SER A 70 3.06 4.93 9.30
C SER A 70 3.60 4.54 7.93
N LYS A 71 4.79 4.99 7.57
CA LYS A 71 5.48 4.54 6.37
C LYS A 71 5.49 3.01 6.27
N GLY A 72 5.24 2.49 5.07
CA GLY A 72 5.16 1.06 4.77
C GLY A 72 3.83 0.39 5.13
N ARG A 73 2.95 1.05 5.92
CA ARG A 73 1.65 0.51 6.32
C ARG A 73 0.79 0.25 5.08
N GLY A 74 0.34 -0.99 4.93
CA GLY A 74 -0.59 -1.38 3.88
C GLY A 74 -2.02 -0.93 4.17
N ILE A 75 -2.69 -0.35 3.19
CA ILE A 75 -4.08 0.12 3.27
C ILE A 75 -4.86 -0.13 1.98
N ARG A 76 -6.18 -0.08 2.10
CA ARG A 76 -7.11 0.09 0.98
C ARG A 76 -7.88 1.39 1.14
N VAL A 77 -7.97 2.17 0.07
CA VAL A 77 -8.62 3.49 0.03
C VAL A 77 -9.81 3.43 -0.90
N ILE A 78 -10.97 3.87 -0.42
CA ILE A 78 -12.13 4.20 -1.24
C ILE A 78 -12.28 5.72 -1.20
N GLY A 79 -12.43 6.35 -2.35
CA GLY A 79 -12.59 7.79 -2.41
C GLY A 79 -12.92 8.26 -3.80
N ARG A 80 -12.43 9.47 -4.12
CA ARG A 80 -12.64 10.13 -5.41
C ARG A 80 -11.41 10.89 -5.87
N LEU A 81 -11.28 11.07 -7.18
CA LEU A 81 -10.25 11.94 -7.74
C LEU A 81 -10.65 13.41 -7.60
N LYS A 82 -9.71 14.25 -7.20
CA LYS A 82 -9.84 15.71 -7.18
C LYS A 82 -8.66 16.32 -7.91
N GLN A 83 -8.93 17.23 -8.84
CA GLN A 83 -7.90 18.06 -9.45
C GLN A 83 -7.94 19.45 -8.81
N ASP A 84 -6.90 19.79 -8.06
CA ASP A 84 -6.69 21.16 -7.62
C ASP A 84 -5.99 21.95 -8.72
N ARG A 85 -6.37 23.22 -8.90
CA ARG A 85 -5.75 24.16 -9.83
C ARG A 85 -5.42 25.45 -9.09
N TRP A 86 -4.22 25.96 -9.29
CA TRP A 86 -3.75 27.20 -8.65
C TRP A 86 -2.71 27.88 -9.54
N GLN A 87 -2.41 29.15 -9.28
CA GLN A 87 -1.26 29.83 -9.88
C GLN A 87 -0.07 29.78 -8.94
N ASP A 88 1.11 29.47 -9.48
CA ASP A 88 2.35 29.59 -8.71
C ASP A 88 2.77 31.07 -8.55
N LYS A 89 3.87 31.30 -7.84
CA LYS A 89 4.38 32.65 -7.54
C LYS A 89 4.76 33.44 -8.80
N GLU A 90 4.97 32.75 -9.92
CA GLU A 90 5.33 33.32 -11.22
C GLU A 90 4.10 33.55 -12.11
N GLY A 91 2.90 33.26 -11.60
CA GLY A 91 1.63 33.40 -12.32
C GLY A 91 1.32 32.23 -13.26
N GLN A 92 2.10 31.15 -13.26
CA GLN A 92 1.86 30.00 -14.13
C GLN A 92 0.75 29.12 -13.56
N ASN A 93 -0.17 28.68 -14.43
CA ASN A 93 -1.23 27.75 -14.05
C ASN A 93 -0.65 26.36 -13.73
N ARG A 94 -0.89 25.89 -12.51
CA ARG A 94 -0.53 24.55 -12.04
C ARG A 94 -1.79 23.74 -11.76
N SER A 95 -1.64 22.42 -11.86
CA SER A 95 -2.67 21.51 -11.39
C SER A 95 -2.07 20.25 -10.78
N ARG A 96 -2.80 19.64 -9.86
CA ARG A 96 -2.44 18.36 -9.23
C ARG A 96 -3.69 17.53 -9.06
N VAL A 97 -3.61 16.28 -9.50
CA VAL A 97 -4.64 15.27 -9.22
C VAL A 97 -4.25 14.54 -7.95
N LYS A 98 -5.23 14.32 -7.07
CA LYS A 98 -5.07 13.61 -5.81
C LYS A 98 -6.33 12.80 -5.51
N VAL A 99 -6.21 11.88 -4.57
CA VAL A 99 -7.33 11.08 -4.05
C VAL A 99 -7.84 11.72 -2.78
N VAL A 100 -9.12 12.04 -2.71
CA VAL A 100 -9.79 12.39 -1.45
C VAL A 100 -10.46 11.12 -0.95
N ALA A 101 -9.98 10.60 0.19
CA ALA A 101 -10.45 9.37 0.79
C ALA A 101 -11.77 9.60 1.55
N ASP A 102 -12.75 8.76 1.25
CA ASP A 102 -14.03 8.68 1.96
C ASP A 102 -14.01 7.53 2.98
N HIS A 103 -13.28 6.44 2.68
CA HIS A 103 -13.10 5.29 3.56
C HIS A 103 -11.71 4.68 3.41
N ILE A 104 -11.14 4.19 4.53
CA ILE A 104 -9.83 3.52 4.54
C ILE A 104 -9.93 2.26 5.38
N VAL A 105 -9.45 1.15 4.81
CA VAL A 105 -9.28 -0.13 5.52
C VAL A 105 -7.79 -0.35 5.74
N PHE A 106 -7.40 -0.55 7.00
CA PHE A 106 -6.02 -0.88 7.33
C PHE A 106 -5.77 -2.37 7.10
N LYS A 107 -4.72 -2.74 6.37
CA LYS A 107 -4.31 -4.15 6.28
C LYS A 107 -3.82 -4.64 7.65
N PRO A 108 -3.81 -5.95 7.94
CA PRO A 108 -3.20 -6.47 9.18
C PRO A 108 -1.76 -5.96 9.38
N LYS A 109 -1.34 -5.66 10.61
CA LYS A 109 0.10 -5.44 10.88
C LYS A 109 0.70 -6.83 10.92
N ILE A 110 1.46 -7.25 9.91
CA ILE A 110 2.29 -8.45 10.07
C ILE A 110 3.38 -8.05 11.05
N SER A 111 3.36 -8.60 12.26
CA SER A 111 4.44 -8.33 13.20
C SER A 111 5.72 -8.94 12.63
N ARG A 112 6.84 -8.22 12.73
CA ARG A 112 8.12 -8.69 12.19
C ARG A 112 8.54 -10.04 12.80
N ASN A 113 8.09 -10.34 14.02
CA ASN A 113 8.30 -11.63 14.70
C ASN A 113 7.55 -12.78 14.03
N GLU A 114 6.31 -12.58 13.58
CA GLU A 114 5.53 -13.62 12.89
C GLU A 114 6.03 -13.88 11.48
N ALA A 115 6.52 -12.84 10.77
CA ALA A 115 7.13 -13.01 9.45
C ALA A 115 8.44 -13.81 9.53
N SER A 116 9.30 -13.52 10.51
CA SER A 116 10.55 -14.26 10.70
C SER A 116 10.32 -15.70 11.19
N GLN A 117 9.24 -15.97 11.94
CA GLN A 117 8.87 -17.33 12.31
C GLN A 117 8.33 -18.13 11.11
N ALA A 118 7.44 -17.53 10.30
CA ALA A 118 6.86 -18.19 9.13
C ALA A 118 7.90 -18.50 8.03
N ASP A 119 8.91 -17.65 7.84
CA ASP A 119 10.01 -17.92 6.91
C ASP A 119 10.94 -19.02 7.45
N SER A 120 11.23 -19.02 8.75
CA SER A 120 12.04 -20.08 9.38
C SER A 120 11.34 -21.45 9.40
N GLU A 121 10.02 -21.50 9.56
CA GLU A 121 9.26 -22.76 9.53
C GLU A 121 9.27 -23.39 8.13
N LYS A 122 9.19 -22.58 7.07
CA LYS A 122 9.28 -23.05 5.69
C LYS A 122 10.68 -23.54 5.31
N GLU A 123 11.74 -22.91 5.80
CA GLU A 123 13.11 -23.37 5.60
C GLU A 123 13.37 -24.71 6.32
N ILE A 124 12.81 -24.90 7.52
CA ILE A 124 12.91 -26.16 8.27
C ILE A 124 12.10 -27.28 7.58
N GLU A 125 10.92 -26.98 7.06
CA GLU A 125 10.08 -27.95 6.35
C GLU A 125 10.73 -28.40 5.05
N ASN A 126 11.22 -27.46 4.23
CA ASN A 126 11.97 -27.78 3.01
C ASN A 126 13.25 -28.56 3.32
N GLY A 127 14.00 -28.20 4.37
CA GLY A 127 15.21 -28.93 4.75
C GLY A 127 14.95 -30.39 5.13
N LYS A 128 13.84 -30.66 5.84
CA LYS A 128 13.43 -32.03 6.18
C LYS A 128 13.00 -32.83 4.95
N GLU A 129 12.31 -32.20 4.00
CA GLU A 129 11.91 -32.84 2.75
C GLU A 129 13.14 -33.27 1.92
N TYR A 130 14.17 -32.41 1.84
CA TYR A 130 15.45 -32.73 1.19
C TYR A 130 16.23 -33.84 1.90
N ASP A 131 16.32 -33.81 3.24
CA ASP A 131 17.01 -34.84 4.02
C ASP A 131 16.34 -36.23 3.87
N LEU A 132 15.01 -36.26 3.77
CA LEU A 132 14.24 -37.49 3.56
C LEU A 132 14.45 -38.05 2.14
N LEU A 133 14.43 -37.19 1.12
CA LEU A 133 14.70 -37.58 -0.27
C LEU A 133 16.13 -38.14 -0.43
N GLU A 134 17.14 -37.50 0.16
CA GLU A 134 18.53 -38.03 0.12
C GLU A 134 18.67 -39.38 0.84
N ALA A 135 17.94 -39.59 1.93
CA ALA A 135 17.96 -40.85 2.66
C ALA A 135 17.36 -42.00 1.83
N GLU A 136 16.22 -41.75 1.18
CA GLU A 136 15.55 -42.72 0.29
C GLU A 136 16.43 -43.06 -0.93
N GLU A 137 17.09 -42.07 -1.55
CA GLU A 137 18.00 -42.29 -2.68
C GLU A 137 19.23 -43.13 -2.30
N ARG A 138 19.79 -42.92 -1.10
CA ARG A 138 20.94 -43.71 -0.60
C ARG A 138 20.56 -45.15 -0.28
N GLU A 139 19.37 -45.39 0.25
CA GLU A 139 18.87 -46.73 0.55
C GLU A 139 18.59 -47.51 -0.74
N ALA A 140 18.02 -46.86 -1.76
CA ALA A 140 17.79 -47.45 -3.07
C ALA A 140 19.08 -47.82 -3.82
N ALA A 141 20.19 -47.08 -3.59
CA ALA A 141 21.49 -47.35 -4.21
C ALA A 141 22.29 -48.51 -3.56
N MET A 142 21.84 -49.03 -2.41
CA MET A 142 22.47 -50.18 -1.72
C MET A 142 21.80 -51.54 -2.02
N LEU A 143 20.76 -51.57 -2.85
CA LEU A 143 20.06 -52.77 -3.32
C LEU A 143 20.48 -53.14 -4.75
#